data_AF-A0A059CFB5-F1
#
_entry.id   AF-A0A059CFB5-F1
#
_cell.length_a   1.000
_cell.length_b   1.000
_cell.length_c   1.000
_cell.angle_alpha   90.00
_cell.angle_beta   90.00
_cell.angle_gamma   90.00
#
_symmetry.space_group_name_H-M   'P 1'
#
loop_
_entity.id
_entity.type
_entity.pdbx_description
1 polymer ?
#
loop_
_entity_poly.entity_id
_entity_poly.type
_entity_poly.pdbx_seq_one_letter_code
_entity_poly.pdbx_strand_id
1 'polypeptide(L)'
;AGLKPGGLFVLKENIARSGFVLDKEDRSITRSDTYFKELFHRCGLHIFKSKDQRGLPEELFAVKMYALTPDAPKRVHNTRARAQPNRPGIIK
;
A
#
# COMPACT_ATOMS: atom_id res chain seq x y z
N ALA A 1 -0.93 -6.66 -22.97
CA ALA A 1 -1.08 -6.31 -21.54
C ALA A 1 -2.39 -5.55 -21.32
N GLY A 2 -3.01 -5.65 -20.14
CA GLY A 2 -4.32 -5.05 -19.86
C GLY A 2 -4.32 -3.57 -19.47
N LEU A 3 -3.14 -2.95 -19.28
CA LEU A 3 -2.97 -1.53 -18.96
C LEU A 3 -2.17 -0.82 -20.06
N LYS A 4 -2.55 0.43 -20.37
CA LYS A 4 -1.73 1.33 -21.18
C LYS A 4 -0.49 1.78 -20.38
N PRO A 5 0.59 2.24 -21.03
CA PRO A 5 1.76 2.79 -20.33
C PRO A 5 1.37 3.86 -19.29
N GLY A 6 1.88 3.72 -18.06
CA GLY A 6 1.54 4.61 -16.94
C GLY A 6 0.13 4.39 -16.34
N GLY A 7 -0.62 3.39 -16.81
CA GLY A 7 -1.92 3.04 -16.25
C GLY A 7 -1.84 2.46 -14.84
N LEU A 8 -2.87 2.72 -14.04
CA LEU A 8 -3.00 2.19 -12.68
C LEU A 8 -4.15 1.18 -12.62
N PHE A 9 -3.96 0.13 -11.84
CA PHE A 9 -5.02 -0.77 -11.41
C PHE A 9 -5.45 -0.36 -10.00
N VAL A 10 -6.73 -0.04 -9.81
CA VAL A 10 -7.24 0.39 -8.50
C VAL A 10 -8.11 -0.71 -7.91
N LEU A 11 -7.73 -1.23 -6.75
CA LEU A 11 -8.53 -2.14 -5.95
C LEU A 11 -9.15 -1.37 -4.78
N LYS A 12 -10.47 -1.44 -4.61
CA LYS A 12 -11.18 -0.95 -3.42
C LYS A 12 -11.93 -2.12 -2.80
N GLU A 13 -11.59 -2.50 -1.57
CA GLU A 13 -12.11 -3.72 -0.97
C GLU A 13 -12.22 -3.63 0.56
N ASN A 14 -13.09 -4.47 1.14
CA ASN A 14 -13.20 -4.75 2.57
C ASN A 14 -11.90 -5.38 3.11
N ILE A 15 -11.52 -4.98 4.32
CA ILE A 15 -10.28 -5.37 4.98
C ILE A 15 -10.58 -6.02 6.33
N ALA A 16 -10.17 -7.28 6.47
CA ALA A 16 -10.20 -7.99 7.74
C ALA A 16 -9.08 -7.51 8.66
N ARG A 17 -9.29 -7.61 9.97
CA ARG A 17 -8.29 -7.20 10.98
C ARG A 17 -6.99 -8.01 10.89
N SER A 18 -7.09 -9.31 10.65
CA SER A 18 -5.96 -10.23 10.48
C SER A 18 -6.40 -11.44 9.65
N GLY A 19 -5.44 -12.08 8.96
CA GLY A 19 -5.71 -13.28 8.16
C GLY A 19 -6.80 -13.05 7.10
N PHE A 20 -7.88 -13.83 7.18
CA PHE A 20 -9.07 -13.69 6.36
C PHE A 20 -10.33 -14.13 7.11
N VAL A 21 -11.49 -13.66 6.66
CA VAL A 21 -12.82 -14.06 7.13
C VAL A 21 -13.57 -14.71 5.97
N LEU A 22 -14.12 -15.90 6.18
CA LEU A 22 -14.98 -16.59 5.21
C LEU A 22 -16.44 -16.25 5.53
N ASP A 23 -17.13 -15.67 4.55
CA ASP A 23 -18.58 -15.56 4.56
C ASP A 23 -19.15 -16.77 3.80
N LYS A 24 -20.04 -17.52 4.47
CA LYS A 24 -20.65 -18.73 3.92
C LYS A 24 -21.98 -18.46 3.21
N GLU A 25 -22.58 -17.31 3.47
CA GLU A 25 -23.86 -16.92 2.88
C GLU A 25 -23.66 -16.51 1.42
N ASP A 26 -22.67 -15.65 1.16
CA ASP A 26 -22.31 -15.20 -0.19
C ASP A 26 -21.10 -15.94 -0.79
N ARG A 27 -20.47 -16.83 -0.01
CA ARG A 27 -19.27 -17.61 -0.38
C ARG A 27 -18.06 -16.74 -0.72
N SER A 28 -17.91 -15.61 -0.04
CA SER A 28 -16.79 -14.67 -0.22
C SER A 28 -15.72 -14.77 0.87
N ILE A 29 -14.56 -14.16 0.62
CA ILE A 29 -13.47 -14.05 1.60
C ILE A 29 -13.02 -12.59 1.70
N THR A 30 -13.12 -12.04 2.91
CA THR A 30 -12.54 -10.73 3.27
C THR A 30 -11.13 -10.93 3.81
N ARG A 31 -10.12 -10.31 3.20
CA ARG A 31 -8.70 -10.50 3.54
C ARG A 31 -8.12 -9.31 4.30
N SER A 32 -7.08 -9.55 5.08
CA SER A 32 -6.33 -8.49 5.75
C SER A 32 -5.41 -7.73 4.79
N ASP A 33 -5.02 -6.51 5.19
CA ASP A 33 -4.10 -5.65 4.44
C ASP A 33 -2.75 -6.33 4.17
N THR A 34 -2.20 -7.06 5.14
CA THR A 34 -0.95 -7.81 4.98
C THR A 34 -1.10 -8.93 3.95
N TYR A 35 -2.23 -9.63 3.96
CA TYR A 35 -2.53 -10.68 2.97
C TYR A 35 -2.58 -10.08 1.57
N PHE A 36 -3.33 -8.98 1.36
CA PHE A 36 -3.38 -8.33 0.05
C PHE A 36 -2.01 -7.86 -0.43
N LYS A 37 -1.18 -7.28 0.45
CA LYS A 37 0.19 -6.87 0.12
C LYS A 37 1.07 -8.03 -0.33
N GLU A 38 0.95 -9.19 0.30
CA GLU A 38 1.65 -10.41 -0.14
C GLU A 38 1.18 -10.85 -1.53
N LEU A 39 -0.13 -10.84 -1.79
CA LEU A 39 -0.68 -11.17 -3.10
C LEU A 39 -0.20 -10.19 -4.18
N PHE A 40 -0.19 -8.88 -3.90
CA PHE A 40 0.33 -7.89 -4.84
C PHE A 40 1.80 -8.17 -5.17
N HIS A 41 2.62 -8.44 -4.15
CA HIS A 41 4.02 -8.79 -4.35
C HIS A 41 4.19 -10.03 -5.22
N ARG A 42 3.44 -11.10 -4.95
CA ARG A 42 3.45 -12.34 -5.74
C ARG A 42 3.00 -12.14 -7.18
N CYS A 43 2.10 -11.18 -7.41
CA CYS A 43 1.63 -10.79 -8.75
C CYS A 43 2.56 -9.80 -9.47
N GLY A 44 3.68 -9.38 -8.85
CA GLY A 44 4.56 -8.35 -9.42
C GLY A 44 3.91 -6.97 -9.48
N LEU A 45 2.89 -6.72 -8.65
CA LEU A 45 2.24 -5.42 -8.53
C LEU A 45 2.82 -4.63 -7.36
N HIS A 46 3.01 -3.34 -7.59
CA HIS A 46 3.56 -2.41 -6.62
C HIS A 46 2.51 -1.39 -6.22
N ILE A 47 2.43 -1.09 -4.91
CA ILE A 47 1.54 -0.05 -4.40
C ILE A 47 2.13 1.31 -4.76
N PHE A 48 1.45 2.02 -5.66
CA PHE A 48 1.70 3.43 -5.93
C PHE A 48 1.17 4.31 -4.79
N LYS A 49 -0.03 3.99 -4.29
CA LYS A 49 -0.67 4.69 -3.17
C LYS A 49 -1.74 3.82 -2.53
N SER A 50 -1.96 3.98 -1.23
CA SER A 50 -3.10 3.38 -0.53
C SER A 50 -3.83 4.41 0.33
N LYS A 51 -5.13 4.23 0.55
CA LYS A 51 -5.94 5.12 1.40
C LYS A 51 -7.11 4.37 2.02
N ASP A 52 -7.33 4.59 3.32
CA ASP A 52 -8.53 4.10 4.02
C ASP A 52 -9.74 4.98 3.70
N GLN A 53 -10.89 4.33 3.47
CA GLN A 53 -12.19 4.99 3.37
C GLN A 53 -12.57 5.53 4.75
N ARG A 54 -12.99 6.80 4.80
CA ARG A 54 -13.44 7.45 6.03
C ARG A 54 -14.96 7.55 6.06
N GLY A 55 -15.50 7.74 7.27
CA GLY A 55 -16.92 7.97 7.51
C GLY A 55 -17.81 6.74 7.40
N LEU A 56 -17.23 5.54 7.48
CA LEU A 56 -18.00 4.30 7.61
C LEU A 56 -18.32 4.04 9.08
N PRO A 57 -19.50 3.44 9.38
CA PRO A 57 -19.82 2.94 10.71
C PRO A 57 -18.79 1.92 11.23
N GLU A 58 -18.57 1.88 12.56
CA GLU A 58 -17.54 1.03 13.19
C GLU A 58 -17.87 -0.47 13.17
N GLU A 59 -19.15 -0.81 12.99
CA GLU A 59 -19.64 -2.18 12.87
C GLU A 59 -19.31 -2.83 11.52
N LEU A 60 -18.92 -2.05 10.51
CA LEU A 60 -18.55 -2.55 9.19
C LEU A 60 -17.07 -2.89 9.09
N PHE A 61 -16.71 -3.74 8.13
CA PHE A 61 -15.31 -3.89 7.75
C PHE A 61 -14.73 -2.54 7.30
N ALA A 62 -13.50 -2.27 7.71
CA ALA A 62 -12.74 -1.17 7.13
C ALA A 62 -12.59 -1.39 5.63
N VAL A 63 -12.68 -0.32 4.83
CA VAL A 63 -12.49 -0.38 3.38
C VAL A 63 -11.22 0.35 3.00
N LYS A 64 -10.36 -0.27 2.20
CA LYS A 64 -9.12 0.34 1.71
C LYS A 64 -9.07 0.36 0.19
N MET A 65 -8.52 1.44 -0.36
CA MET A 65 -8.22 1.61 -1.77
C MET A 65 -6.71 1.51 -2.00
N TYR A 66 -6.30 0.72 -2.98
CA TYR A 66 -4.92 0.57 -3.43
C TYR A 66 -4.82 0.96 -4.90
N ALA A 67 -3.97 1.93 -5.22
CA ALA A 67 -3.51 2.16 -6.58
C ALA A 67 -2.25 1.32 -6.80
N LEU A 68 -2.30 0.43 -7.77
CA LEU A 68 -1.28 -0.57 -8.09
C LEU A 68 -0.73 -0.33 -9.49
N THR A 69 0.55 -0.63 -9.68
CA THR A 69 1.22 -0.55 -10.98
C THR A 69 2.13 -1.78 -11.18
N PRO A 70 2.26 -2.29 -12.42
CA PRO A 70 3.29 -3.29 -12.74
C PRO A 70 4.70 -2.66 -12.82
N ASP A 71 4.81 -1.34 -12.89
CA ASP A 71 6.09 -0.66 -12.97
C ASP A 71 6.79 -0.71 -11.60
N ALA A 72 8.01 -1.25 -11.58
CA ALA A 72 8.81 -1.26 -10.37
C ALA A 72 9.00 0.18 -9.84
N PRO A 73 8.91 0.40 -8.52
CA PRO A 73 9.12 1.72 -7.95
C PRO A 73 10.51 2.21 -8.35
N LYS A 74 10.59 3.39 -8.99
CA LYS A 74 11.86 4.02 -9.32
C LYS A 74 12.61 4.20 -7.99
N ARG A 75 13.74 3.50 -7.81
CA ARG A 75 14.63 3.73 -6.67
C ARG A 75 15.08 5.18 -6.75
N VAL A 76 14.51 6.03 -5.89
CA VAL A 76 15.04 7.37 -5.68
C VAL A 76 16.36 7.17 -4.93
N HIS A 77 17.48 7.20 -5.66
CA HIS A 77 18.77 7.42 -5.04
C HIS A 77 18.72 8.83 -4.43
N ASN A 78 18.43 8.91 -3.13
CA ASN A 78 18.55 10.15 -2.38
C ASN A 78 20.02 10.63 -2.47
N THR A 79 20.31 11.53 -3.39
CA THR A 79 21.59 12.25 -3.47
C THR A 79 21.67 13.43 -2.50
N ARG A 80 20.76 13.52 -1.53
CA ARG A 80 20.92 14.47 -0.42
C ARG A 80 21.98 13.93 0.53
N ALA A 81 23.22 14.33 0.27
CA ALA A 81 24.31 14.28 1.24
C ALA A 81 23.78 14.71 2.61
N ARG A 82 24.03 13.90 3.64
CA ARG A 82 23.74 14.27 5.03
C ARG A 82 24.49 15.57 5.32
N ALA A 83 23.79 16.70 5.38
CA ALA A 83 24.34 17.91 5.96
C ALA A 83 24.68 17.59 7.42
N GLN A 84 25.96 17.67 7.79
CA GLN A 84 26.39 17.54 9.19
C GLN A 84 25.83 18.74 9.97
N PRO A 85 25.09 18.54 11.07
CA PRO A 85 24.70 19.65 11.93
C PRO A 85 25.95 20.16 12.68
N ASN A 86 26.23 21.45 12.49
CA ASN A 86 27.12 22.34 13.26
C ASN A 86 28.02 21.69 14.33
N ARG A 87 29.33 21.61 14.05
CA ARG A 87 30.37 21.46 15.09
C ARG A 87 30.96 22.85 15.39
N PRO A 88 30.80 23.42 16.59
CA PRO A 88 31.52 24.64 16.95
C PRO A 88 33.03 24.35 17.05
N GLY A 89 33.84 25.16 16.38
CA GLY A 89 35.30 25.07 16.44
C GLY A 89 35.85 25.61 17.76
N ILE A 90 36.87 24.95 18.30
CA ILE A 90 37.61 25.41 19.48
C ILE A 90 38.55 26.54 19.01
N ILE A 91 38.36 27.75 19.53
CA ILE A 91 39.30 28.85 19.35
C ILE A 91 40.45 28.63 20.36
N LYS A 92 41.69 28.57 19.87
CA LYS A 92 42.91 28.55 20.69
C LYS A 92 43.33 29.97 21.03
#